data_AF-A0A6B9TEA0-F1
#
_entry.id   AF-A0A6B9TEA0-F1
#
_cell.length_a   1.000
_cell.length_b   1.000
_cell.length_c   1.000
_cell.angle_alpha   90.00
_cell.angle_beta   90.00
_cell.angle_gamma   90.00
#
_symmetry.space_group_name_H-M   'P 1'
#
loop_
_entity.id
_entity.type
_entity.pdbx_description
1 polymer ?
#
loop_
_entity_poly.entity_id
_entity_poly.type
_entity_poly.pdbx_seq_one_letter_code
_entity_poly.pdbx_strand_id
1 'polypeptide(L)' 'MLDRIQYSLKISLIMAVLGSLTLFIWGMIGKMALDWEVLGSALEGFIGFGIFGFILGFLIYDLEP' A
#
# COMPACT_ATOMS: atom_id res chain seq x y z
N MET A 1 20.64 -1.05 10.77
CA MET A 1 20.11 -0.55 9.47
C MET A 1 19.36 -1.63 8.70
N LEU A 2 19.89 -2.85 8.56
CA LEU A 2 19.21 -3.93 7.84
C LEU A 2 17.84 -4.27 8.46
N ASP A 3 17.76 -4.39 9.79
CA ASP A 3 16.51 -4.71 10.49
C ASP A 3 15.43 -3.64 10.28
N ARG A 4 15.83 -2.37 10.29
CA ARG A 4 14.96 -1.23 9.98
C ARG A 4 14.41 -1.30 8.56
N ILE A 5 15.26 -1.65 7.58
CA ILE A 5 14.82 -1.83 6.19
C ILE A 5 13.82 -2.99 6.09
N GLN A 6 14.09 -4.12 6.73
CA GLN A 6 13.19 -5.27 6.75
C GLN A 6 11.84 -4.94 7.40
N TYR A 7 11.86 -4.23 8.52
CA TYR A 7 10.65 -3.73 9.17
C TYR A 7 9.86 -2.80 8.24
N SER A 8 10.54 -1.84 7.61
CA SER A 8 9.94 -0.89 6.67
C SER A 8 9.31 -1.59 5.47
N LEU A 9 9.93 -2.65 4.95
CA LEU A 9 9.37 -3.47 3.88
C LEU A 9 8.11 -4.23 4.30
N LYS A 10 8.03 -4.70 5.55
CA LYS A 10 6.81 -5.34 6.07
C LYS A 10 5.66 -4.34 6.11
N ILE A 11 5.89 -3.15 6.68
CA ILE A 11 4.88 -2.08 6.74
C ILE A 11 4.49 -1.63 5.33
N SER A 12 5.47 -1.45 4.44
CA SER A 12 5.26 -1.13 3.02
C SER A 12 4.32 -2.12 2.35
N LEU A 13 4.56 -3.43 2.50
CA LEU A 13 3.72 -4.46 1.88
C LEU A 13 2.29 -4.44 2.42
N ILE A 14 2.12 -4.29 3.75
CA ILE A 14 0.79 -4.21 4.37
C ILE A 14 0.03 -3.01 3.81
N MET A 15 0.66 -1.83 3.79
CA MET A 15 0.05 -0.61 3.29
C MET A 15 -0.26 -0.70 1.79
N ALA A 16 0.63 -1.28 0.98
CA ALA A 16 0.42 -1.50 -0.44
C ALA A 16 -0.82 -2.37 -0.71
N VAL A 17 -0.95 -3.50 -0.01
CA VAL A 17 -2.09 -4.41 -0.17
C VAL A 17 -3.39 -3.75 0.27
N LEU A 18 -3.40 -3.08 1.42
CA LEU A 18 -4.60 -2.39 1.93
C LEU A 18 -5.02 -1.22 1.03
N GLY A 19 -4.05 -0.41 0.59
CA GLY A 19 -4.28 0.70 -0.32
C GLY A 19 -4.82 0.24 -1.68
N SER A 20 -4.20 -0.79 -2.25
CA SER A 20 -4.64 -1.42 -3.50
C SER A 20 -6.06 -1.97 -3.38
N LEU A 21 -6.36 -2.71 -2.31
CA LEU A 21 -7.70 -3.26 -2.06
C LEU A 21 -8.75 -2.16 -1.92
N THR A 22 -8.43 -1.09 -1.21
CA THR A 22 -9.33 0.04 -1.00
C THR A 22 -9.69 0.72 -2.32
N LEU A 23 -8.70 1.03 -3.15
CA LEU A 23 -8.93 1.66 -4.46
C LEU A 23 -9.59 0.71 -5.46
N PHE A 24 -9.27 -0.59 -5.40
CA PHE A 24 -9.96 -1.61 -6.20
C PHE A 24 -11.46 -1.66 -5.87
N ILE A 25 -11.81 -1.76 -4.58
CA ILE A 25 -13.22 -1.80 -4.13
C ILE A 25 -13.93 -0.50 -4.53
N TRP A 26 -13.27 0.65 -4.34
CA TRP A 26 -13.83 1.95 -4.73
C TRP A 26 -14.10 2.03 -6.24
N GLY A 27 -13.14 1.60 -7.06
CA GLY A 27 -13.29 1.53 -8.52
C GLY A 27 -14.43 0.60 -8.93
N MET A 28 -14.52 -0.58 -8.31
CA MET A 28 -15.60 -1.54 -8.54
C MET A 28 -16.98 -0.96 -8.19
N ILE A 29 -17.11 -0.20 -7.11
CA ILE A 29 -18.37 0.48 -6.73
C ILE A 29 -18.75 1.53 -7.78
N GLY A 30 -17.77 2.31 -8.28
CA GLY A 30 -18.01 3.37 -9.24
C GLY A 30 -18.42 2.88 -10.64
N LYS A 31 -17.82 1.79 -11.12
CA LYS A 31 -18.04 1.28 -12.49
C LYS A 31 -18.94 0.06 -12.59
N MET A 32 -19.12 -0.70 -11.50
CA MET A 32 -19.83 -1.98 -11.47
C MET A 32 -19.34 -2.99 -12.53
N ALA A 33 -18.10 -2.84 -12.99
CA ALA A 33 -17.46 -3.70 -13.97
C ALA A 33 -15.96 -3.75 -13.71
N LEU A 34 -15.36 -4.92 -13.96
CA LEU A 34 -13.91 -5.10 -13.87
C LEU A 34 -13.27 -4.61 -15.17
N ASP A 35 -12.75 -3.38 -15.17
CA ASP A 35 -12.10 -2.77 -16.33
C ASP A 35 -10.64 -2.38 -16.04
N TRP A 36 -9.96 -1.88 -17.08
CA TRP A 36 -8.57 -1.46 -16.98
C TRP A 36 -8.35 -0.25 -16.07
N GLU A 37 -9.36 0.60 -15.88
CA GLU A 37 -9.25 1.75 -14.98
C GLU A 37 -9.35 1.33 -13.51
N VAL A 38 -10.22 0.37 -13.19
CA VAL A 38 -10.31 -0.23 -11.85
C VAL A 38 -8.99 -0.94 -11.49
N LEU A 39 -8.43 -1.71 -12.43
CA LEU A 39 -7.13 -2.35 -12.25
C LEU A 39 -5.99 -1.34 -12.15
N GLY A 40 -6.02 -0.27 -12.96
CA GLY A 40 -5.07 0.84 -12.91
C GLY A 40 -5.09 1.55 -11.55
N SER A 41 -6.27 1.89 -11.05
CA SER A 41 -6.44 2.51 -9.73
C SER A 41 -5.96 1.61 -8.60
N ALA A 42 -6.22 0.30 -8.66
CA ALA A 42 -5.70 -0.66 -7.71
C ALA A 42 -4.16 -0.72 -7.71
N LEU A 43 -3.53 -0.66 -8.90
CA LEU A 43 -2.08 -0.64 -9.03
C LEU A 43 -1.48 0.66 -8.49
N GLU A 44 -2.10 1.81 -8.78
CA GLU A 44 -1.72 3.10 -8.20
C GLU A 44 -1.77 3.07 -6.67
N GLY A 45 -2.82 2.46 -6.10
CA GLY A 45 -2.94 2.25 -4.67
C GLY A 45 -1.82 1.38 -4.11
N PHE A 46 -1.47 0.30 -4.80
CA PHE A 46 -0.39 -0.58 -4.38
C PHE A 46 0.94 0.18 -4.30
N ILE A 47 1.29 0.92 -5.34
CA ILE A 47 2.56 1.64 -5.43
C ILE A 47 2.58 2.81 -4.44
N GLY A 48 1.54 3.65 -4.46
CA GLY A 48 1.46 4.85 -3.64
C GLY A 48 1.51 4.52 -2.14
N PHE A 49 0.59 3.66 -1.68
CA PHE A 49 0.58 3.25 -0.28
C PHE A 49 1.78 2.40 0.10
N GLY A 50 2.37 1.63 -0.83
CA GLY A 50 3.62 0.92 -0.60
C GLY A 50 4.79 1.86 -0.27
N ILE A 51 4.95 2.94 -1.04
CA ILE A 51 5.99 3.95 -0.80
C ILE A 51 5.75 4.65 0.55
N PHE A 52 4.51 5.08 0.81
CA PHE A 52 4.17 5.72 2.08
C PHE A 52 4.39 4.79 3.28
N GLY A 53 4.00 3.52 3.16
CA GLY A 53 4.20 2.51 4.20
C GLY A 53 5.69 2.24 4.46
N PHE A 54 6.53 2.24 3.42
CA PHE A 54 7.97 2.10 3.60
C PHE A 54 8.56 3.27 4.39
N ILE A 55 8.22 4.50 4.00
CA ILE A 55 8.68 5.73 4.70
C ILE A 55 8.19 5.70 6.15
N LEU A 56 6.91 5.39 6.37
CA LEU A 56 6.33 5.30 7.70
C LEU A 56 7.07 4.26 8.55
N GLY A 57 7.25 3.05 8.05
CA GLY A 57 7.97 1.99 8.75
C GLY A 57 9.40 2.40 9.11
N PHE A 58 10.06 3.16 8.24
CA PHE A 58 11.42 3.66 8.52
C PHE A 58 11.45 4.69 9.66
N LEU A 59 10.41 5.53 9.75
CA LEU A 59 10.28 6.57 10.78
C LEU A 59 9.86 6.01 12.14
N ILE A 60 9.01 4.98 12.17
CA ILE A 60 8.45 4.44 13.42
C ILE A 60 9.23 3.27 14.01
N TYR A 61 10.25 2.75 13.31
CA TYR A 61 11.02 1.57 13.76
C TYR A 61 11.57 1.69 15.18
N ASP A 62 12.09 2.86 15.58
CA ASP A 62 12.63 3.07 16.94
C ASP A 62 11.54 3.37 18.00
N LEU A 63 10.26 3.43 17.60
CA LEU A 63 9.11 3.63 18.49
C LEU A 63 8.47 2.32 18.94
N GLU A 64 8.78 1.21 18.26
CA GLU A 64 8.35 -0.12 18.70
C GLU A 64 9.22 -0.57 19.90
N PRO A 65 8.60 -0.98 21.03
CA PRO A 65 9.30 -1.37 22.25
C PRO A 65 10.08 -2.68 22.14
#